data_AF-A0AAD2HZL1-F1
#
_entry.id   AF-A0AAD2HZL1-F1
#
_cell.length_a   1.000
_cell.length_b   1.000
_cell.length_c   1.000
_cell.angle_alpha   90.00
_cell.angle_beta   90.00
_cell.angle_gamma   90.00
#
_symmetry.space_group_name_H-M   'P 1'
#
loop_
_entity.id
_entity.type
_entity.pdbx_description
1 polymer ?
#
loop_
_entity_poly.entity_id
_entity_poly.type
_entity_poly.pdbx_seq_one_letter_code
_entity_poly.pdbx_strand_id
1 'polypeptide(L)'
;LLDSWESCQGADVLLESPSTMSGVHIAEALNIPYFRTFTMPWTKTSDFPHAFLSPPVDAPTFNSASYVLFTNVMWAATSGQINRWRRQTLKIGNTDMNHLAQSKIPFIYNFSQAVVPKPLDWSDSITVSGYWFLDNPEGVNWTPPQDLVDWMAQARKDGKPIVYIGFGSITVPHPNKTTARIVKAVLESTSVSCCPIFIRD
;
A
#
# COMPACT_ATOMS: atom_id res chain seq x y z
N LEU A 1 4.97 -10.73 14.27
CA LEU A 1 6.23 -10.64 15.06
C LEU A 1 6.95 -11.98 15.07
N LEU A 2 6.37 -13.06 15.61
CA LEU A 2 7.00 -14.39 15.61
C LEU A 2 7.15 -14.94 14.18
N ASP A 3 6.06 -15.00 13.42
CA ASP A 3 6.08 -15.48 12.03
C ASP A 3 7.07 -14.70 11.16
N SER A 4 7.13 -13.39 11.36
CA SER A 4 8.08 -12.49 10.68
C SER A 4 9.53 -12.84 11.02
N TRP A 5 9.83 -13.10 12.30
CA TRP A 5 11.17 -13.50 12.74
C TRP A 5 11.59 -14.84 12.14
N GLU A 6 10.71 -15.84 12.20
CA GLU A 6 10.97 -17.18 11.68
C GLU A 6 11.19 -17.16 10.18
N SER A 7 10.37 -16.39 9.44
CA SER A 7 10.47 -16.27 7.99
C SER A 7 11.74 -15.55 7.51
N CYS A 8 12.39 -14.77 8.37
CA CYS A 8 13.60 -14.03 8.02
C CYS A 8 14.90 -14.80 8.34
N GLN A 9 14.82 -16.00 8.93
CA GLN A 9 16.04 -16.75 9.27
C GLN A 9 16.81 -17.14 8.01
N GLY A 10 18.11 -16.82 7.98
CA GLY A 10 18.98 -17.07 6.83
C GLY A 10 18.86 -16.07 5.69
N ALA A 11 18.09 -14.98 5.85
CA ALA A 11 18.05 -13.90 4.86
C ALA A 11 19.35 -13.08 4.86
N ASP A 12 19.87 -12.74 3.68
CA ASP A 12 21.03 -11.86 3.51
C ASP A 12 20.66 -10.37 3.46
N VAL A 13 19.40 -10.06 3.14
CA VAL A 13 18.85 -8.70 3.02
C VAL A 13 17.36 -8.72 3.34
N LEU A 14 16.86 -7.66 3.96
CA LEU A 14 15.45 -7.52 4.30
C LEU A 14 14.80 -6.31 3.63
N LEU A 15 13.73 -6.54 2.87
CA LEU A 15 12.84 -5.51 2.34
C LEU A 15 11.50 -5.59 3.08
N GLU A 16 11.05 -4.48 3.66
CA GLU A 16 9.86 -4.48 4.50
C GLU A 16 8.92 -3.33 4.17
N SER A 17 7.62 -3.65 4.12
CA SER A 17 6.57 -2.64 4.31
C SER A 17 6.58 -2.15 5.76
N PRO A 18 6.77 -0.85 6.03
CA PRO A 18 6.89 -0.34 7.41
C PRO A 18 5.62 -0.55 8.26
N SER A 19 4.48 -0.87 7.63
CA SER A 19 3.25 -1.27 8.31
C SER A 19 3.36 -2.58 9.09
N THR A 20 4.36 -3.44 8.80
CA THR A 20 4.59 -4.67 9.58
C THR A 20 5.36 -4.45 10.87
N MET A 21 6.01 -3.28 11.02
CA MET A 21 6.66 -2.78 12.24
C MET A 21 7.79 -3.65 12.82
N SER A 22 8.20 -4.71 12.13
CA SER A 22 9.06 -5.75 12.70
C SER A 22 10.43 -5.79 12.05
N GLY A 23 10.51 -5.40 10.77
CA GLY A 23 11.68 -5.61 9.93
C GLY A 23 12.92 -4.90 10.45
N VAL A 24 12.81 -3.65 10.90
CA VAL A 24 13.95 -2.90 11.45
C VAL A 24 14.59 -3.60 12.66
N HIS A 25 13.77 -4.25 13.51
CA HIS A 25 14.26 -4.96 14.69
C HIS A 25 14.86 -6.32 14.34
N ILE A 26 14.29 -7.00 13.35
CA ILE A 26 14.81 -8.28 12.83
C ILE A 26 16.16 -8.03 12.17
N ALA A 27 16.27 -7.01 11.33
CA ALA A 27 17.51 -6.65 10.65
C ALA A 27 18.62 -6.28 11.64
N GLU A 28 18.28 -5.56 12.72
CA GLU A 28 19.21 -5.29 13.82
C GLU A 28 19.69 -6.58 14.50
N ALA A 29 18.78 -7.51 14.81
CA ALA A 29 19.10 -8.78 15.46
C ALA A 29 19.95 -9.70 14.58
N LEU A 30 19.65 -9.77 13.28
CA LEU A 30 20.37 -10.59 12.30
C LEU A 30 21.63 -9.91 11.77
N ASN A 31 21.80 -8.61 12.02
CA ASN A 31 22.88 -7.77 11.49
C ASN A 31 22.98 -7.82 9.95
N ILE A 32 21.85 -7.61 9.28
CA ILE A 32 21.75 -7.63 7.80
C ILE A 32 21.28 -6.28 7.23
N PRO A 33 21.61 -5.97 5.97
CA PRO A 33 21.07 -4.79 5.27
C PRO A 33 19.55 -4.77 5.25
N TYR A 34 18.97 -3.57 5.40
CA TYR A 34 17.54 -3.36 5.52
C TYR A 34 17.05 -2.15 4.72
N PHE A 35 15.97 -2.36 3.99
CA PHE A 35 15.30 -1.38 3.15
C PHE A 35 13.81 -1.36 3.46
N ARG A 36 13.23 -0.16 3.46
CA ARG A 36 11.77 -0.02 3.49
C ARG A 36 11.24 0.08 2.08
N THR A 37 10.11 -0.57 1.83
CA THR A 37 9.42 -0.55 0.54
C THR A 37 7.94 -0.29 0.74
N PHE A 38 7.33 0.65 0.01
CA PHE A 38 5.91 0.91 0.25
C PHE A 38 5.16 1.56 -0.91
N THR A 39 3.86 1.28 -0.99
CA THR A 39 2.98 1.66 -2.09
C THR A 39 2.20 2.95 -1.83
N MET A 40 2.38 3.58 -0.67
CA MET A 40 1.80 4.88 -0.34
C MET A 40 2.81 5.74 0.42
N PRO A 41 2.67 7.07 0.43
CA PRO A 41 3.62 7.93 1.11
C PRO A 41 3.63 7.71 2.64
N TRP A 42 4.84 7.54 3.19
CA TRP A 42 5.07 7.17 4.60
C TRP A 42 6.19 7.97 5.27
N THR A 43 6.98 8.69 4.48
CA THR A 43 8.11 9.51 4.93
C THR A 43 7.70 10.96 4.99
N LYS A 44 8.12 11.63 6.06
CA LYS A 44 7.81 13.03 6.32
C LYS A 44 8.10 13.92 5.11
N THR A 45 7.11 14.73 4.75
CA THR A 45 7.21 15.81 3.76
C THR A 45 6.24 16.94 4.10
N SER A 46 6.49 18.14 3.58
CA SER A 46 5.54 19.26 3.58
C SER A 46 4.51 19.22 2.44
N ASP A 47 4.69 18.40 1.42
CA ASP A 47 3.90 18.50 0.18
C ASP A 47 2.51 17.87 0.30
N PHE A 48 2.36 16.82 1.11
CA PHE A 48 1.08 16.13 1.35
C PHE A 48 1.06 15.45 2.71
N PRO A 49 -0.12 15.24 3.32
CA PRO A 49 -0.27 14.64 4.64
C PRO A 49 0.01 13.13 4.63
N HIS A 50 0.23 12.56 5.81
CA HIS A 50 0.34 11.12 6.01
C HIS A 50 -0.92 10.41 5.51
N ALA A 51 -0.79 9.28 4.83
CA ALA A 51 -1.88 8.58 4.13
C ALA A 51 -3.09 8.18 5.00
N PHE A 52 -2.94 8.17 6.33
CA PHE A 52 -3.99 7.84 7.30
C PHE A 52 -4.57 9.04 8.04
N LEU A 53 -4.14 10.26 7.71
CA LEU A 53 -4.60 11.49 8.34
C LEU A 53 -5.15 12.42 7.27
N SER A 54 -6.44 12.74 7.37
CA SER A 54 -7.07 13.73 6.50
C SER A 54 -6.84 15.13 7.07
N PRO A 55 -6.30 16.07 6.28
CA PRO A 55 -6.08 17.44 6.73
C PRO A 55 -7.42 18.17 6.86
N PRO A 56 -7.65 18.91 7.95
CA PRO A 56 -8.80 19.81 8.03
C PRO A 56 -8.64 21.03 7.08
N VAL A 57 -7.39 21.40 6.78
CA VAL A 57 -6.99 22.47 5.87
C VAL A 57 -5.69 22.10 5.17
N ASP A 58 -5.54 22.47 3.90
CA ASP A 58 -4.31 22.25 3.15
C ASP A 58 -3.21 23.20 3.65
N ALA A 59 -2.25 22.67 4.40
CA ALA A 59 -1.18 23.44 5.01
C ALA A 59 0.13 22.62 5.08
N PRO A 60 1.26 23.15 4.57
CA PRO A 60 2.55 22.45 4.62
C PRO A 60 3.00 22.04 6.03
N THR A 61 2.66 22.86 7.03
CA THR A 61 2.93 22.58 8.45
C THR A 61 2.11 21.42 8.98
N PHE A 62 0.83 21.32 8.59
CA PHE A 62 -0.01 20.18 8.93
C PHE A 62 0.51 18.91 8.29
N ASN A 63 0.88 18.97 7.00
CA ASN A 63 1.43 17.83 6.27
C ASN A 63 2.63 17.23 7.00
N SER A 64 3.64 18.04 7.29
CA SER A 64 4.81 17.60 8.05
C SER A 64 4.49 17.11 9.48
N ALA A 65 3.58 17.77 10.19
CA ALA A 65 3.18 17.38 11.55
C ALA A 65 2.41 16.06 11.58
N SER A 66 1.64 15.75 10.54
CA SER A 66 0.85 14.52 10.44
C SER A 66 1.72 13.26 10.49
N TYR A 67 2.90 13.26 9.86
CA TYR A 67 3.86 12.15 9.94
C TYR A 67 4.41 11.97 11.35
N VAL A 68 4.75 13.07 12.02
CA VAL A 68 5.28 13.03 13.39
C VAL A 68 4.22 12.51 14.35
N LEU A 69 2.98 12.97 14.21
CA LEU A 69 1.84 12.50 15.01
C LEU A 69 1.61 10.99 14.79
N PHE A 70 1.49 10.56 13.53
CA PHE A 70 1.27 9.15 13.20
C PHE A 70 2.36 8.26 13.78
N THR A 71 3.63 8.62 13.58
CA THR A 71 4.77 7.84 14.07
C THR A 71 4.75 7.70 15.60
N ASN A 72 4.47 8.79 16.33
CA ASN A 72 4.40 8.75 17.79
C ASN A 72 3.23 7.91 18.30
N VAL A 73 2.04 8.04 17.71
CA VAL A 73 0.86 7.24 18.08
C VAL A 73 1.11 5.76 17.86
N MET A 74 1.64 5.39 16.69
CA MET A 74 1.96 4.00 16.38
C MET A 74 3.01 3.42 17.32
N TRP A 75 4.06 4.18 17.64
CA TRP A 75 5.07 3.73 18.60
C TRP A 75 4.51 3.58 20.01
N ALA A 76 3.74 4.56 20.49
CA ALA A 76 3.12 4.49 21.81
C ALA A 76 2.22 3.25 21.95
N ALA A 77 1.45 2.93 20.91
CA ALA A 77 0.57 1.76 20.89
C ALA A 77 1.31 0.41 20.90
N THR A 78 2.54 0.33 20.38
CA THR A 78 3.21 -0.95 20.08
C THR A 78 4.52 -1.18 20.82
N SER A 79 5.17 -0.13 21.33
CA SER A 79 6.50 -0.16 21.94
C SER A 79 6.64 -1.19 23.06
N GLY A 80 5.63 -1.34 23.92
CA GLY A 80 5.65 -2.32 25.01
C GLY A 80 5.70 -3.76 24.50
N GLN A 81 4.93 -4.10 23.48
CA GLN A 81 4.93 -5.42 22.85
C GLN A 81 6.24 -5.67 22.10
N ILE A 82 6.68 -4.69 21.30
CA ILE A 82 7.94 -4.75 20.54
C ILE A 82 9.12 -4.97 21.49
N ASN A 83 9.24 -4.18 22.56
CA ASN A 83 10.37 -4.30 23.48
C ASN A 83 10.35 -5.62 24.27
N ARG A 84 9.18 -6.18 24.62
CA ARG A 84 9.12 -7.53 25.19
C ARG A 84 9.61 -8.58 24.20
N TRP A 85 9.14 -8.51 22.96
CA TRP A 85 9.55 -9.43 21.90
C TRP A 85 11.04 -9.32 21.56
N ARG A 86 11.60 -8.11 21.51
CA ARG A 86 13.05 -7.85 21.34
C ARG A 86 13.88 -8.59 22.39
N ARG A 87 13.51 -8.48 23.67
CA ARG A 87 14.23 -9.17 24.76
C ARG A 87 14.04 -10.68 24.75
N GLN A 88 12.80 -11.14 24.58
CA GLN A 88 12.44 -12.54 24.77
C GLN A 88 12.77 -13.41 23.56
N THR A 89 12.60 -12.89 22.34
CA THR A 89 12.76 -13.64 21.10
C THR A 89 14.04 -13.26 20.38
N LEU A 90 14.21 -11.97 20.04
CA LEU A 90 15.37 -11.49 19.26
C LEU A 90 16.69 -11.45 20.07
N LYS A 91 16.60 -11.54 21.40
CA LYS A 91 17.73 -11.46 22.34
C LYS A 91 18.54 -10.16 22.23
N ILE A 92 17.89 -9.06 21.86
CA ILE A 92 18.47 -7.71 21.81
C ILE A 92 17.81 -6.78 22.83
N GLY A 93 18.49 -5.67 23.12
CA GLY A 93 18.04 -4.68 24.11
C GLY A 93 16.75 -3.97 23.73
N ASN A 94 16.17 -3.23 24.68
CA ASN A 94 15.05 -2.34 24.39
C ASN A 94 15.47 -1.22 23.43
N THR A 95 14.51 -0.68 22.71
CA THR A 95 14.70 0.49 21.84
C THR A 95 13.63 1.55 22.12
N ASP A 96 13.89 2.74 21.60
CA ASP A 96 12.96 3.86 21.53
C ASP A 96 12.98 4.50 20.13
N MET A 97 12.24 5.59 19.95
CA MET A 97 12.18 6.33 18.69
C MET A 97 13.48 7.03 18.31
N ASN A 98 14.33 7.37 19.28
CA ASN A 98 15.60 8.06 19.04
C ASN A 98 16.67 7.09 18.55
N HIS A 99 16.69 5.88 19.12
CA HIS A 99 17.68 4.85 18.82
C HIS A 99 17.55 4.29 17.40
N LEU A 100 16.32 4.17 16.87
CA LEU A 100 16.08 3.53 15.57
C LEU A 100 16.49 4.37 14.35
N ALA A 101 16.92 5.62 14.56
CA ALA A 101 17.34 6.55 13.51
C ALA A 101 16.51 6.44 12.22
N GLN A 102 15.18 6.36 12.36
CA GLN A 102 14.32 5.83 11.29
C GLN A 102 14.40 6.61 9.97
N SER A 103 14.76 7.88 10.03
CA SER A 103 14.98 8.75 8.87
C SER A 103 16.21 8.38 8.03
N LYS A 104 17.15 7.59 8.58
CA LYS A 104 18.36 7.14 7.87
C LYS A 104 18.17 5.83 7.11
N ILE A 105 17.08 5.11 7.35
CA ILE A 105 16.77 3.84 6.68
C ILE A 105 16.47 4.15 5.20
N PRO A 106 17.17 3.52 4.23
CA PRO A 106 16.85 3.68 2.82
C PRO A 106 15.40 3.26 2.53
N PHE A 107 14.69 4.09 1.79
CA PHE A 107 13.28 3.88 1.47
C PHE A 107 13.08 3.84 -0.04
N ILE A 108 12.41 2.79 -0.54
CA ILE A 108 12.09 2.60 -1.94
C ILE A 108 10.57 2.64 -2.10
N TYR A 109 10.05 3.71 -2.68
CA TYR A 109 8.65 3.77 -3.06
C TYR A 109 8.43 3.03 -4.38
N ASN A 110 7.49 2.09 -4.39
CA ASN A 110 7.10 1.30 -5.54
C ASN A 110 5.81 1.83 -6.21
N PHE A 111 5.77 3.15 -6.41
CA PHE A 111 4.77 3.87 -7.20
C PHE A 111 5.45 4.76 -8.25
N SER A 112 4.67 5.26 -9.22
CA SER A 112 5.15 6.16 -10.27
C SER A 112 5.22 7.62 -9.82
N GLN A 113 6.27 8.34 -10.24
CA GLN A 113 6.38 9.80 -10.05
C GLN A 113 5.32 10.59 -10.84
N ALA A 114 4.70 9.98 -11.86
CA ALA A 114 3.58 10.59 -12.56
C ALA A 114 2.28 10.62 -11.71
N VAL A 115 2.20 9.76 -10.69
CA VAL A 115 1.05 9.66 -9.78
C VAL A 115 1.35 10.38 -8.47
N VAL A 116 2.54 10.18 -7.91
CA VAL A 116 3.01 10.87 -6.71
C VAL A 116 4.35 11.53 -7.04
N PRO A 117 4.37 12.83 -7.34
CA PRO A 117 5.62 13.57 -7.57
C PRO A 117 6.56 13.42 -6.37
N LYS A 118 7.86 13.25 -6.62
CA LYS A 118 8.86 13.17 -5.56
C LYS A 118 9.01 14.56 -4.90
N PRO A 119 8.69 14.72 -3.60
CA PRO A 119 8.92 15.96 -2.88
C PRO A 119 10.39 16.38 -2.88
N LEU A 120 10.63 17.69 -2.92
CA LEU A 120 11.97 18.27 -2.89
C LEU A 120 12.64 18.15 -1.51
N ASP A 121 11.85 17.96 -0.46
CA ASP A 121 12.31 17.83 0.93
C ASP A 121 12.62 16.38 1.34
N TRP A 122 12.50 15.41 0.42
CA TRP A 122 12.97 14.05 0.62
C TRP A 122 14.49 13.94 0.42
N SER A 123 15.14 13.22 1.34
CA SER A 123 16.57 12.93 1.28
C SER A 123 16.94 11.97 0.15
N ASP A 124 18.23 11.91 -0.18
CA ASP A 124 18.78 10.99 -1.19
C ASP A 124 18.61 9.50 -0.82
N SER A 125 18.39 9.19 0.46
CA SER A 125 18.04 7.85 0.92
C SER A 125 16.64 7.39 0.48
N ILE A 126 15.83 8.28 -0.11
CA ILE A 126 14.48 7.98 -0.58
C ILE A 126 14.46 7.92 -2.11
N THR A 127 14.16 6.75 -2.64
CA THR A 127 14.07 6.47 -4.08
C THR A 127 12.63 6.18 -4.47
N VAL A 128 12.14 6.78 -5.56
CA VAL A 128 10.87 6.41 -6.19
C VAL A 128 11.20 5.58 -7.43
N SER A 129 10.97 4.28 -7.35
CA SER A 129 11.43 3.30 -8.35
C SER A 129 10.47 3.10 -9.52
N GLY A 130 9.24 3.62 -9.43
CA GLY A 130 8.16 3.23 -10.33
C GLY A 130 7.38 2.03 -9.79
N TYR A 131 6.35 1.60 -10.52
CA TYR A 131 5.57 0.43 -10.14
C TYR A 131 6.36 -0.86 -10.35
N TRP A 132 6.22 -1.79 -9.41
CA TRP A 132 6.74 -3.15 -9.52
C TRP A 132 5.65 -4.03 -10.11
N PHE A 133 5.62 -4.11 -11.43
CA PHE A 133 4.72 -5.03 -12.12
C PHE A 133 5.27 -6.45 -12.03
N LEU A 134 4.39 -7.41 -11.76
CA LEU A 134 4.71 -8.82 -11.90
C LEU A 134 4.72 -9.15 -13.39
N ASP A 135 5.81 -9.73 -13.88
CA ASP A 135 5.82 -10.35 -15.20
C ASP A 135 4.88 -11.56 -15.17
N ASN A 136 3.95 -11.64 -16.13
CA ASN A 136 2.95 -12.70 -16.22
C ASN A 136 2.10 -12.87 -14.94
N PRO A 137 1.35 -11.83 -14.49
CA PRO A 137 0.59 -11.86 -13.24
C PRO A 137 -0.52 -12.92 -13.22
N GLU A 138 -0.87 -13.44 -14.39
CA GLU A 138 -1.90 -14.46 -14.59
C GLU A 138 -1.44 -15.87 -14.20
N GLY A 139 -0.15 -16.08 -13.90
CA GLY A 139 0.39 -17.36 -13.42
C GLY A 139 0.02 -18.53 -14.34
N VAL A 140 0.70 -18.68 -15.48
CA VAL A 140 0.66 -19.88 -16.35
C VAL A 140 -0.76 -20.42 -16.60
N ASN A 141 -1.43 -19.91 -17.66
CA ASN A 141 -2.68 -20.44 -18.27
C ASN A 141 -4.02 -19.76 -17.90
N TRP A 142 -4.08 -18.46 -17.61
CA TRP A 142 -5.38 -17.79 -17.70
C TRP A 142 -5.79 -17.65 -19.17
N THR A 143 -6.99 -18.10 -19.49
CA THR A 143 -7.63 -17.87 -20.78
C THR A 143 -8.97 -17.18 -20.51
N PRO A 144 -9.28 -16.06 -21.19
CA PRO A 144 -10.54 -15.36 -20.96
C PRO A 144 -11.72 -16.28 -21.30
N PRO A 145 -12.74 -16.37 -20.45
CA PRO A 145 -13.98 -17.04 -20.77
C PRO A 145 -14.59 -16.52 -22.08
N GLN A 146 -15.16 -17.42 -22.89
CA GLN A 146 -15.67 -17.06 -24.22
C GLN A 146 -16.79 -16.01 -24.15
N ASP A 147 -17.63 -16.06 -23.11
CA ASP A 147 -18.71 -15.09 -22.89
C ASP A 147 -18.18 -13.66 -22.67
N LEU A 148 -17.05 -13.51 -21.98
CA LEU A 148 -16.36 -12.22 -21.84
C LEU A 148 -15.83 -11.72 -23.19
N VAL A 149 -15.22 -12.61 -23.98
CA VAL A 149 -14.68 -12.28 -25.31
C VAL A 149 -15.80 -11.84 -26.26
N ASP A 150 -16.90 -12.60 -26.31
CA ASP A 150 -18.05 -12.32 -27.15
C ASP A 150 -18.72 -11.00 -26.76
N TRP A 151 -18.88 -10.75 -25.46
CA TRP A 151 -19.42 -9.49 -24.94
C TRP A 151 -18.54 -8.29 -25.32
N MET A 152 -17.21 -8.40 -25.19
CA MET A 152 -16.29 -7.33 -25.58
C MET A 152 -16.33 -7.07 -27.09
N ALA A 153 -16.43 -8.12 -27.91
CA ALA A 153 -16.55 -7.99 -29.36
C ALA A 153 -17.85 -7.28 -29.77
N GLN A 154 -18.97 -7.64 -29.13
CA GLN A 154 -20.26 -7.01 -29.38
C GLN A 154 -20.26 -5.52 -28.97
N ALA A 155 -19.72 -5.19 -27.78
CA ALA A 155 -19.60 -3.80 -27.35
C ALA A 155 -18.78 -2.94 -28.33
N ARG A 156 -17.70 -3.48 -28.90
CA ARG A 156 -16.90 -2.80 -29.94
C ARG A 156 -17.69 -2.61 -31.24
N LYS A 157 -18.45 -3.63 -31.68
CA LYS A 157 -19.30 -3.55 -32.87
C LYS A 157 -20.38 -2.48 -32.74
N ASP A 158 -20.93 -2.32 -31.53
CA ASP A 158 -21.94 -1.30 -31.23
C ASP A 158 -21.32 0.10 -31.02
N GLY A 159 -20.01 0.25 -31.14
CA GLY A 159 -19.30 1.52 -30.93
C GLY A 159 -19.33 1.99 -29.48
N LYS A 160 -19.53 1.09 -28.51
CA LYS A 160 -19.65 1.41 -27.09
C LYS A 160 -18.31 1.23 -26.35
N PRO A 161 -17.78 2.29 -25.70
CA PRO A 161 -16.71 2.19 -24.71
C PRO A 161 -16.97 1.11 -23.66
N ILE A 162 -15.91 0.36 -23.31
CA ILE A 162 -15.93 -0.66 -22.27
C ILE A 162 -15.38 -0.07 -20.97
N VAL A 163 -16.10 -0.26 -19.87
CA VAL A 163 -15.65 0.17 -18.53
C VAL A 163 -15.53 -1.03 -17.60
N TYR A 164 -14.42 -1.10 -16.87
CA TYR A 164 -14.22 -1.97 -15.72
C TYR A 164 -14.51 -1.18 -14.45
N ILE A 165 -15.34 -1.74 -13.57
CA ILE A 165 -15.61 -1.21 -12.23
C ILE A 165 -15.05 -2.24 -11.27
N GLY A 166 -14.38 -1.81 -10.20
CA GLY A 166 -13.78 -2.73 -9.23
C GLY A 166 -13.36 -1.97 -7.99
N PHE A 167 -13.84 -2.39 -6.82
CA PHE A 167 -13.53 -1.73 -5.54
C PHE A 167 -12.54 -2.54 -4.69
N GLY A 168 -12.10 -3.70 -5.18
CA GLY A 168 -11.41 -4.69 -4.36
C GLY A 168 -12.32 -5.21 -3.24
N SER A 169 -11.70 -5.82 -2.23
CA SER A 169 -12.43 -6.32 -1.05
C SER A 169 -12.77 -5.18 -0.11
N ILE A 170 -14.01 -4.71 -0.14
CA ILE A 170 -14.55 -3.71 0.80
C ILE A 170 -15.85 -4.20 1.45
N THR A 171 -16.04 -3.83 2.71
CA THR A 171 -17.32 -4.02 3.41
C THR A 171 -18.14 -2.75 3.31
N VAL A 172 -19.32 -2.83 2.71
CA VAL A 172 -20.26 -1.71 2.61
C VAL A 172 -21.55 -2.02 3.39
N PRO A 173 -22.20 -1.05 4.05
CA PRO A 173 -23.39 -1.32 4.86
C PRO A 173 -24.56 -1.94 4.09
N HIS A 174 -24.70 -1.63 2.80
CA HIS A 174 -25.81 -2.08 1.96
C HIS A 174 -25.32 -2.50 0.56
N PRO A 175 -24.69 -3.68 0.42
CA PRO A 175 -24.04 -4.10 -0.84
C PRO A 175 -25.02 -4.11 -2.01
N ASN A 176 -26.21 -4.71 -1.85
CA ASN A 176 -27.21 -4.79 -2.91
C ASN A 176 -27.69 -3.41 -3.38
N LYS A 177 -27.83 -2.45 -2.45
CA LYS A 177 -28.20 -1.06 -2.79
C LYS A 177 -27.08 -0.36 -3.53
N THR A 178 -25.82 -0.60 -3.15
CA THR A 178 -24.65 -0.05 -3.83
C THR A 178 -24.55 -0.58 -5.26
N THR A 179 -24.66 -1.90 -5.46
CA THR A 179 -24.67 -2.53 -6.79
C THR A 179 -25.81 -2.01 -7.65
N ALA A 180 -27.04 -1.94 -7.12
CA ALA A 180 -28.17 -1.40 -7.86
C ALA A 180 -27.97 0.06 -8.30
N ARG A 181 -27.32 0.89 -7.47
CA ARG A 181 -26.96 2.27 -7.82
C ARG A 181 -25.90 2.35 -8.91
N ILE A 182 -24.89 1.48 -8.85
CA ILE A 182 -23.84 1.41 -9.88
C ILE A 182 -24.44 0.98 -11.23
N VAL A 183 -25.24 -0.08 -11.24
CA VAL A 183 -25.93 -0.55 -12.45
C VAL A 183 -26.83 0.54 -13.02
N LYS A 184 -27.60 1.22 -12.17
CA LYS A 184 -28.44 2.34 -12.59
C LYS A 184 -27.62 3.46 -13.24
N ALA A 185 -26.50 3.86 -12.63
CA ALA A 185 -25.63 4.90 -13.18
C ALA A 185 -25.05 4.51 -14.56
N VAL A 186 -24.66 3.24 -14.74
CA VAL A 186 -24.19 2.73 -16.04
C VAL A 186 -25.30 2.83 -17.10
N LEU A 187 -26.51 2.37 -16.78
CA LEU A 187 -27.65 2.41 -17.70
C LEU A 187 -28.05 3.84 -18.09
N GLU A 188 -28.00 4.78 -17.16
CA GLU A 188 -28.29 6.21 -17.40
C GLU A 188 -27.23 6.89 -18.28
N SER A 189 -25.98 6.42 -18.25
CA SER A 189 -24.92 7.03 -19.05
C SER A 189 -25.08 6.82 -20.56
N THR A 190 -25.97 5.90 -21.01
CA THR A 190 -26.36 5.51 -22.40
C THR A 190 -25.25 5.25 -23.42
N SER A 191 -24.00 5.54 -23.07
CA SER A 191 -22.85 5.64 -23.95
C SER A 191 -21.76 4.63 -23.62
N VAL A 192 -21.93 3.76 -22.62
CA VAL A 192 -20.91 2.76 -22.24
C VAL A 192 -21.52 1.38 -22.05
N SER A 193 -20.69 0.36 -22.25
CA SER A 193 -20.96 -1.04 -21.92
C SER A 193 -20.12 -1.43 -20.71
N CYS A 194 -20.75 -1.93 -19.63
CA CYS A 194 -20.06 -2.40 -18.43
C CYS A 194 -19.94 -3.93 -18.43
N CYS A 195 -18.78 -4.45 -18.04
CA CYS A 195 -18.50 -5.88 -17.99
C CYS A 195 -19.50 -6.62 -17.06
N PRO A 196 -20.17 -7.69 -17.52
CA PRO A 196 -21.21 -8.38 -16.75
C PRO A 196 -20.70 -9.19 -15.55
N ILE A 197 -19.38 -9.28 -15.35
CA ILE A 197 -18.77 -9.93 -14.17
C ILE A 197 -19.19 -9.26 -12.85
N PHE A 198 -19.73 -8.03 -12.90
CA PHE A 198 -20.32 -7.33 -11.75
C PHE A 198 -21.79 -7.68 -11.44
N ILE A 199 -22.41 -8.56 -12.23
CA ILE A 199 -23.82 -8.92 -12.13
C ILE A 199 -23.94 -10.45 -12.07
N ARG A 200 -23.36 -11.07 -11.03
CA ARG A 200 -23.83 -12.36 -10.54
C ARG A 200 -24.10 -12.22 -9.04
N ASP A 201 -25.29 -12.67 -8.68
CA ASP A 201 -26.05 -12.41 -7.45
C ASP A 201 -25.27 -12.50 -6.13
#